data_AF-A0A6C8GQX5-F1
#
_entry.id   AF-A0A6C8GQX5-F1
#
_cell.length_a   1.000
_cell.length_b   1.000
_cell.length_c   1.000
_cell.angle_alpha   90.00
_cell.angle_beta   90.00
_cell.angle_gamma   90.00
#
_symmetry.space_group_name_H-M   'P 1'
#
loop_
_entity.id
_entity.type
_entity.pdbx_description
1 polymer ?
#
loop_
_entity_poly.entity_id
_entity_poly.type
_entity_poly.pdbx_seq_one_letter_code
_entity_poly.pdbx_strand_id
1 'polypeptide(L)'
;MESPMQDRNFDDIAEKFSRNIYGTTKGQLRQAILWQDLDRVLEEIGGRKLRVLDAGGGEGQTAIKMAERGHQVTLCDLSGEMIARA
;
A
#
# COMPACT_ATOMS: atom_id res chain seq x y z
N MET A 1 8.52 -9.50 35.81
CA MET A 1 7.78 -8.50 35.02
C MET A 1 8.23 -8.69 33.58
N GLU A 2 7.37 -9.24 32.72
CA GLU A 2 7.62 -9.18 31.28
C GLU A 2 7.52 -7.72 30.84
N SER A 3 8.56 -7.22 30.17
CA SER A 3 8.46 -5.95 29.46
C SER A 3 7.34 -6.05 28.44
N PRO A 4 6.44 -5.06 28.31
CA PRO A 4 5.42 -5.11 27.27
C PRO A 4 6.17 -5.21 25.94
N MET A 5 5.86 -6.25 25.17
CA MET A 5 6.40 -6.45 23.84
C MET A 5 5.86 -5.28 23.00
N GLN A 6 6.63 -4.20 22.94
CA GLN A 6 6.21 -2.94 22.36
C GLN A 6 6.07 -3.19 20.86
N ASP A 7 4.83 -3.14 20.37
CA ASP A 7 4.54 -3.29 18.95
C ASP A 7 5.39 -2.30 18.17
N ARG A 8 6.19 -2.83 17.24
CA ARG A 8 7.03 -2.01 16.37
C ARG A 8 6.22 -1.66 15.13
N ASN A 9 5.97 -0.37 14.93
CA ASN A 9 5.47 0.14 13.66
C ASN A 9 6.65 0.43 12.71
N PHE A 10 6.35 1.01 11.55
CA PHE A 10 7.33 1.26 10.49
C PHE A 10 8.04 2.62 10.59
N ASP A 11 7.82 3.41 11.65
CA ASP A 11 8.34 4.78 11.74
C ASP A 11 9.88 4.82 11.59
N ASP A 12 10.59 3.98 12.35
CA ASP A 12 12.06 3.97 12.35
C ASP A 12 12.70 3.27 11.14
N ILE A 13 11.92 2.58 10.31
CA ILE A 13 12.42 1.72 9.22
C ILE A 13 11.84 2.05 7.84
N ALA A 14 11.02 3.09 7.75
CA ALA A 14 10.33 3.50 6.54
C ALA A 14 11.25 3.56 5.30
N GLU A 15 12.36 4.27 5.42
CA GLU A 15 13.31 4.48 4.32
C GLU A 15 14.05 3.19 3.90
N LYS A 16 14.31 2.30 4.85
CA LYS A 16 14.91 0.99 4.57
C LYS A 16 13.88 0.08 3.90
N PHE A 17 12.61 0.19 4.28
CA PHE A 17 11.53 -0.59 3.70
C PHE A 17 11.28 -0.20 2.25
N SER A 18 11.14 1.10 1.97
CA SER A 18 10.92 1.63 0.62
C SER A 18 11.93 1.09 -0.41
N ARG A 19 13.22 1.27 -0.09
CA ARG A 19 14.33 0.84 -0.96
C ARG A 19 14.35 -0.66 -1.22
N ASN A 20 14.12 -1.47 -0.19
CA ASN A 20 14.26 -2.92 -0.30
C ASN A 20 13.02 -3.61 -0.88
N ILE A 21 11.84 -3.02 -0.70
CA ILE A 21 10.57 -3.66 -1.00
C ILE A 21 10.01 -3.25 -2.36
N TYR A 22 10.28 -2.02 -2.82
CA TYR A 22 9.74 -1.53 -4.09
C TYR A 22 10.82 -1.22 -5.12
N GLY A 23 12.05 -0.90 -4.69
CA GLY A 23 13.19 -0.69 -5.58
C GLY A 23 13.84 -1.96 -6.14
N THR A 24 13.41 -3.15 -5.69
CA THR A 24 14.00 -4.44 -6.10
C THR A 24 13.16 -5.14 -7.16
N THR A 25 13.79 -6.00 -7.97
CA THR A 25 13.09 -6.83 -8.97
C THR A 25 11.98 -7.69 -8.34
N LYS A 26 12.18 -8.16 -7.10
CA LYS A 26 11.15 -8.88 -6.34
C LYS A 26 9.94 -7.97 -6.06
N GLY A 27 10.17 -6.72 -5.68
CA GLY A 27 9.13 -5.71 -5.46
C GLY A 27 8.32 -5.42 -6.71
N GLN A 28 9.02 -5.23 -7.84
CA GLN A 28 8.43 -4.99 -9.15
C GLN A 28 7.58 -6.18 -9.61
N LEU A 29 8.10 -7.41 -9.51
CA LEU A 29 7.35 -8.61 -9.87
C LEU A 29 6.10 -8.78 -9.01
N ARG A 30 6.21 -8.57 -7.70
CA ARG A 30 5.05 -8.61 -6.79
C ARG A 30 3.97 -7.61 -7.21
N GLN A 31 4.36 -6.38 -7.55
CA GLN A 31 3.44 -5.36 -8.04
C GLN A 31 2.78 -5.79 -9.36
N ALA A 32 3.54 -6.32 -10.31
CA ALA A 32 3.01 -6.76 -11.59
C ALA A 32 1.93 -7.85 -11.41
N ILE A 33 2.19 -8.87 -10.60
CA ILE A 33 1.23 -9.96 -10.35
C ILE A 33 -0.01 -9.45 -9.58
N LEU A 34 0.19 -8.60 -8.56
CA LEU A 34 -0.94 -8.01 -7.83
C LEU A 34 -1.88 -7.23 -8.76
N TRP A 35 -1.32 -6.43 -9.67
CA TRP A 35 -2.13 -5.63 -10.59
C TRP A 35 -2.84 -6.46 -11.65
N GLN A 36 -2.29 -7.60 -12.08
CA GLN A 36 -3.01 -8.52 -12.97
C GLN A 36 -4.33 -8.99 -12.35
N ASP A 37 -4.33 -9.35 -11.06
CA ASP A 37 -5.56 -9.76 -10.37
C ASP A 37 -6.49 -8.58 -10.09
N LEU A 38 -5.96 -7.44 -9.65
CA LEU A 38 -6.79 -6.26 -9.37
C LEU A 38 -7.47 -5.73 -10.63
N ASP A 39 -6.75 -5.63 -11.75
CA ASP A 39 -7.31 -5.13 -13.01
C ASP A 39 -8.48 -6.04 -13.47
N ARG A 40 -8.34 -7.38 -13.36
CA ARG A 40 -9.43 -8.33 -13.64
C ARG A 40 -10.65 -8.09 -12.73
N VAL A 41 -10.45 -7.91 -11.43
CA VAL A 41 -11.54 -7.65 -10.49
C VAL A 41 -12.23 -6.31 -10.79
N LEU A 42 -11.46 -5.27 -11.13
CA LEU A 42 -12.00 -3.96 -11.47
C LEU A 42 -12.83 -4.01 -12.76
N GLU A 43 -12.39 -4.78 -13.76
CA GLU A 43 -13.14 -5.05 -14.98
C GLU A 43 -14.48 -5.75 -14.69
N GLU A 44 -14.48 -6.78 -13.84
CA GLU A 44 -15.69 -7.52 -13.43
C GLU A 44 -16.70 -6.63 -12.69
N ILE A 45 -16.23 -5.70 -11.84
CA ILE A 45 -17.08 -4.76 -11.11
C ILE A 45 -17.72 -3.71 -12.04
N GLY A 46 -17.14 -3.49 -13.22
CA GLY A 46 -17.73 -2.72 -14.30
C GLY A 46 -17.59 -1.21 -14.15
N GLY A 47 -16.48 -0.64 -14.63
CA GLY A 47 -16.26 0.75 -15.11
C GLY A 47 -16.61 1.94 -14.22
N ARG A 48 -17.27 1.72 -13.08
CA ARG A 48 -17.72 2.78 -12.17
C ARG A 48 -16.60 3.16 -11.20
N LYS A 49 -16.58 4.42 -10.80
CA LYS A 49 -15.68 4.88 -9.73
C LYS A 49 -16.04 4.19 -8.42
N LEU A 50 -15.02 3.75 -7.69
CA LEU A 50 -15.15 2.98 -6.46
C LEU A 50 -14.71 3.83 -5.27
N ARG A 51 -15.14 3.42 -4.08
CA ARG A 51 -14.57 3.87 -2.81
C ARG A 51 -13.74 2.72 -2.25
N VAL A 52 -12.44 2.92 -2.15
CA VAL A 52 -11.47 1.88 -1.78
C VAL A 52 -10.82 2.26 -0.46
N LEU A 53 -10.71 1.30 0.45
CA LEU A 53 -9.91 1.41 1.67
C LEU A 53 -8.62 0.61 1.47
N ASP A 54 -7.47 1.27 1.51
CA ASP A 54 -6.15 0.64 1.58
C ASP A 54 -5.67 0.65 3.03
N ALA A 55 -5.92 -0.47 3.74
CA ALA A 55 -5.63 -0.61 5.16
C ALA A 55 -4.22 -1.18 5.37
N GLY A 56 -3.35 -0.40 6.03
CA GLY A 56 -1.91 -0.69 6.09
C GLY A 56 -1.22 -0.38 4.76
N GLY A 57 -1.66 0.70 4.09
CA GLY A 57 -1.22 1.04 2.73
C GLY A 57 0.23 1.50 2.63
N GLY A 58 0.93 1.69 3.76
CA GLY A 58 2.32 2.15 3.79
C GLY A 58 2.50 3.48 3.04
N GLU A 59 3.49 3.53 2.16
CA GLU A 59 3.78 4.68 1.29
C GLU A 59 2.82 4.81 0.09
N GLY A 60 1.67 4.12 0.12
CA GLY A 60 0.56 4.41 -0.79
C GLY A 60 0.71 4.00 -2.25
N GLN A 61 1.72 3.22 -2.65
CA GLN A 61 1.92 2.87 -4.06
C GLN A 61 0.68 2.24 -4.75
N THR A 62 -0.02 1.35 -4.05
CA THR A 62 -1.25 0.74 -4.57
C THR A 62 -2.41 1.73 -4.53
N ALA A 63 -2.59 2.43 -3.42
CA ALA A 63 -3.58 3.49 -3.26
C ALA A 63 -3.49 4.57 -4.35
N ILE A 64 -2.28 5.07 -4.64
CA ILE A 64 -2.01 6.08 -5.68
C ILE A 64 -2.44 5.55 -7.05
N LYS A 65 -1.99 4.35 -7.44
CA LYS A 65 -2.37 3.74 -8.74
C LYS A 65 -3.87 3.49 -8.88
N MET A 66 -4.55 3.23 -7.77
CA MET A 66 -6.01 3.11 -7.73
C MET A 66 -6.68 4.50 -7.87
N ALA A 67 -6.12 5.54 -7.24
CA ALA A 67 -6.58 6.92 -7.41
C ALA A 67 -6.34 7.45 -8.84
N GLU A 68 -5.23 7.11 -9.48
CA GLU A 68 -4.92 7.43 -10.89
C GLU A 68 -5.94 6.84 -11.87
N ARG A 69 -6.52 5.67 -11.54
CA ARG A 69 -7.64 5.06 -12.28
C ARG A 69 -9.00 5.75 -12.02
N GLY A 70 -9.02 6.78 -11.18
CA GLY A 70 -10.18 7.63 -10.91
C GLY A 70 -11.06 7.17 -9.75
N HIS A 71 -10.63 6.18 -8.96
CA HIS A 71 -11.32 5.76 -7.75
C HIS A 71 -11.06 6.73 -6.58
N GLN A 72 -11.98 6.81 -5.63
CA GLN A 72 -11.77 7.51 -4.37
C GLN A 72 -11.11 6.55 -3.39
N VAL A 73 -9.91 6.87 -2.93
CA VAL A 73 -9.14 5.99 -2.05
C VAL A 73 -8.95 6.65 -0.69
N THR A 74 -9.26 5.90 0.36
CA THR A 74 -8.85 6.22 1.73
C THR A 74 -7.72 5.27 2.08
N LEU A 75 -6.54 5.81 2.37
CA LEU A 75 -5.42 5.05 2.90
C LEU A 75 -5.33 5.29 4.41
N CYS A 76 -5.05 4.22 5.16
CA CYS A 76 -4.66 4.34 6.55
C CYS A 76 -3.44 3.46 6.85
N ASP A 77 -2.58 3.95 7.73
CA ASP A 77 -1.43 3.21 8.26
C ASP A 77 -1.22 3.60 9.72
N LEU A 78 -0.64 2.71 10.51
CA LEU A 78 -0.29 2.98 11.91
C LEU A 78 0.93 3.89 12.01
N SER A 79 1.84 3.80 11.03
CA SER A 79 3.05 4.61 10.99
C SER A 79 2.76 6.01 10.47
N GLY A 80 3.06 7.03 11.28
CA GLY A 80 2.97 8.42 10.85
C GLY A 80 3.94 8.73 9.71
N GLU A 81 5.12 8.11 9.72
CA GLU A 81 6.10 8.24 8.64
C GLU A 81 5.63 7.62 7.32
N MET A 82 4.94 6.48 7.36
CA MET A 82 4.32 5.89 6.16
C MET A 82 3.28 6.84 5.57
N ILE A 83 2.38 7.37 6.41
CA ILE A 83 1.35 8.34 5.99
C ILE A 83 1.97 9.59 5.38
N ALA A 84 3.06 10.12 5.96
CA ALA A 84 3.73 11.32 5.45
C ALA A 84 4.42 11.10 4.08
N ARG A 85 4.66 9.84 3.69
CA ARG A 85 5.31 9.46 2.42
C ARG A 85 4.32 9.02 1.33
N ALA A 86 3.06 8.79 1.69
CA ALA A 86 1.98 8.40 0.78
C ALA A 86 1.42 9.60 0.03
#